data_AF-A0A847I7Q3-F1
#
_entry.id   AF-A0A847I7Q3-F1
#
_cell.length_a   1.000
_cell.length_b   1.000
_cell.length_c   1.000
_cell.angle_alpha   90.00
_cell.angle_beta   90.00
_cell.angle_gamma   90.00
#
_symmetry.space_group_name_H-M   'P 1'
#
loop_
_entity.id
_entity.type
_entity.pdbx_description
1 polymer ?
#
loop_
_entity_poly.entity_id
_entity_poly.type
_entity_poly.pdbx_seq_one_letter_code
_entity_poly.pdbx_strand_id
1 'polypeptide(L)'
;MTRSAGAAGRRSAELRLAMARPAVGNARAAAVDPHVVQRSRDLLDRAEVLFDQAASVEDDGTERFRLFYLAAIRASGAILEVYEPTGKVRRRRGATDAWSRIKARAPECAELADYFGGLSNMRSRVEAGLVKSVDPTFCARVERRAVEFLDVADATLLSYEQGKLTPGKAAARSTVA
;
A
#
# COMPACT_ATOMS: atom_id res chain seq x y z
N MET A 1 -18.23 -88.12 -5.15
CA MET A 1 -17.56 -87.81 -6.44
C MET A 1 -18.40 -86.71 -7.08
N THR A 2 -17.97 -85.55 -7.55
CA THR A 2 -16.68 -84.90 -7.83
C THR A 2 -17.03 -83.46 -8.28
N ARG A 3 -16.25 -82.46 -7.83
CA ARG A 3 -15.97 -81.13 -8.41
C ARG A 3 -17.14 -80.23 -8.89
N SER A 4 -17.16 -78.99 -8.39
CA SER A 4 -16.87 -77.84 -9.24
C SER A 4 -16.38 -76.65 -8.42
N ALA A 5 -15.37 -75.99 -8.97
CA ALA A 5 -14.59 -74.92 -8.37
C ALA A 5 -14.99 -73.57 -8.97
N GLY A 6 -14.62 -72.50 -8.26
CA GLY A 6 -14.19 -71.26 -8.90
C GLY A 6 -15.10 -70.07 -8.69
N ALA A 7 -14.84 -69.30 -7.64
CA ALA A 7 -15.20 -67.89 -7.59
C ALA A 7 -14.00 -67.07 -7.09
N ALA A 8 -13.38 -66.42 -8.07
CA ALA A 8 -12.88 -65.05 -8.03
C ALA A 8 -12.02 -64.63 -6.83
N GLY A 9 -10.73 -64.45 -7.13
CA GLY A 9 -9.89 -63.60 -6.31
C GLY A 9 -10.37 -62.14 -6.27
N ARG A 10 -9.85 -61.40 -5.29
CA ARG A 10 -8.97 -60.24 -5.54
C ARG A 10 -8.60 -59.56 -4.22
N ARG A 11 -7.29 -59.59 -3.94
CA ARG A 11 -6.41 -58.45 -3.58
C ARG A 11 -6.69 -57.75 -2.24
N SER A 12 -5.88 -58.15 -1.27
CA SER A 12 -4.95 -57.32 -0.50
C SER A 12 -5.34 -55.86 -0.29
N ALA A 13 -5.72 -55.57 0.95
CA ALA A 13 -5.87 -54.24 1.49
C ALA A 13 -4.50 -53.53 1.56
N GLU A 14 -4.26 -52.60 0.63
CA GLU A 14 -3.18 -51.62 0.77
C GLU A 14 -3.64 -50.49 1.68
N LEU A 15 -3.06 -50.47 2.88
CA LEU A 15 -3.02 -49.34 3.80
C LEU A 15 -2.48 -48.10 3.08
N ARG A 16 -3.38 -47.23 2.61
CA ARG A 16 -3.02 -45.86 2.23
C ARG A 16 -2.83 -45.03 3.49
N LEU A 17 -1.58 -44.93 3.92
CA LEU A 17 -1.12 -43.91 4.86
C LEU A 17 -1.26 -42.54 4.19
N ALA A 18 -2.37 -41.86 4.43
CA ALA A 18 -2.59 -40.48 4.02
C ALA A 18 -1.73 -39.57 4.91
N MET A 19 -0.53 -39.24 4.44
CA MET A 19 0.23 -38.11 5.00
C MET A 19 -0.50 -36.81 4.64
N ALA A 20 -1.20 -36.24 5.61
CA ALA A 20 -1.80 -34.92 5.52
C ALA A 20 -0.70 -33.86 5.29
N ARG A 21 -0.70 -33.24 4.11
CA ARG A 21 0.09 -32.02 3.84
C ARG A 21 -0.44 -30.89 4.71
N PRO A 22 0.40 -30.10 5.42
CA PRO A 22 -0.11 -28.98 6.20
C PRO A 22 -0.50 -27.85 5.22
N ALA A 23 -1.81 -27.65 5.06
CA ALA A 23 -2.40 -26.58 4.24
C ALA A 23 -2.26 -25.17 4.86
N VAL A 24 -1.52 -25.03 5.96
CA VAL A 24 -1.44 -23.78 6.73
C VAL A 24 -0.51 -22.75 6.07
N GLY A 25 0.43 -23.18 5.23
CA GLY A 25 1.34 -22.28 4.49
C GLY A 25 0.70 -21.55 3.30
N ASN A 26 -0.34 -22.14 2.69
CA ASN A 26 -0.88 -21.65 1.41
C ASN A 26 -1.98 -20.58 1.57
N ALA A 27 -2.70 -20.56 2.71
CA ALA A 27 -3.76 -19.59 2.95
C ALA A 27 -3.24 -18.16 3.19
N ARG A 28 -2.05 -18.00 3.80
CA ARG A 28 -1.38 -16.70 3.96
C ARG A 28 -0.82 -16.18 2.65
N ALA A 29 -0.19 -17.05 1.85
CA ALA A 29 0.28 -16.69 0.51
C ALA A 29 -0.88 -16.32 -0.43
N ALA A 30 -2.04 -16.97 -0.30
CA ALA A 30 -3.24 -16.62 -1.06
C ALA A 30 -3.88 -15.27 -0.66
N ALA A 31 -3.53 -14.69 0.49
CA ALA A 31 -4.04 -13.40 0.94
C ALA A 31 -3.27 -12.19 0.36
N VAL A 32 -2.02 -12.41 -0.08
CA VAL A 32 -1.18 -11.37 -0.68
C VAL A 32 -1.37 -11.40 -2.20
N ASP A 33 -1.98 -10.37 -2.76
CA ASP A 33 -2.10 -10.21 -4.22
C ASP A 33 -0.81 -9.64 -4.82
N PRO A 34 -0.11 -10.38 -5.71
CA PRO A 34 1.13 -9.89 -6.35
C PRO A 34 0.95 -8.60 -7.15
N HIS A 35 -0.22 -8.34 -7.72
CA HIS A 35 -0.47 -7.11 -8.48
C HIS A 35 -0.56 -5.88 -7.57
N VAL A 36 -1.07 -6.05 -6.35
CA VAL A 36 -1.10 -4.97 -5.34
C VAL A 36 0.33 -4.65 -4.92
N VAL A 37 1.15 -5.69 -4.66
CA VAL A 37 2.56 -5.53 -4.33
C VAL A 37 3.29 -4.76 -5.43
N GLN A 38 3.17 -5.21 -6.68
CA GLN A 38 3.86 -4.57 -7.81
C GLN A 38 3.42 -3.12 -7.99
N ARG A 39 2.11 -2.83 -8.01
CA ARG A 39 1.63 -1.46 -8.21
C ARG A 39 1.97 -0.52 -7.06
N SER A 40 1.96 -1.02 -5.83
CA SER A 40 2.39 -0.26 -4.65
C SER A 40 3.88 0.05 -4.71
N ARG A 41 4.73 -0.94 -5.04
CA ARG A 41 6.17 -0.74 -5.24
C ARG A 41 6.47 0.25 -6.36
N ASP A 42 5.81 0.13 -7.52
CA ASP A 42 5.96 1.08 -8.63
C ASP A 42 5.61 2.53 -8.24
N LEU A 43 4.72 2.72 -7.25
CA LEU A 43 4.38 4.05 -6.74
C LEU A 43 5.43 4.55 -5.75
N LEU A 44 5.95 3.67 -4.89
CA LEU A 44 7.02 3.96 -3.95
C LEU A 44 8.33 4.31 -4.69
N ASP A 45 8.75 3.52 -5.67
CA ASP A 45 9.94 3.80 -6.49
C ASP A 45 9.85 5.17 -7.15
N ARG A 46 8.66 5.55 -7.64
CA ARG A 46 8.44 6.89 -8.22
C ARG A 46 8.44 7.99 -7.16
N ALA A 47 8.05 7.70 -5.91
CA ALA A 47 8.13 8.64 -4.81
C ALA A 47 9.59 8.93 -4.45
N GLU A 48 10.41 7.87 -4.35
CA GLU A 48 11.85 7.96 -4.09
C GLU A 48 12.58 8.75 -5.18
N VAL A 49 12.32 8.45 -6.47
CA VAL A 49 12.90 9.22 -7.58
C VAL A 49 12.54 10.71 -7.49
N LEU A 50 11.30 11.06 -7.16
CA LEU A 50 10.89 12.46 -6.99
C LEU A 50 11.56 13.11 -5.77
N PHE A 51 11.74 12.35 -4.69
CA PHE A 51 12.40 12.81 -3.48
C PHE A 51 13.89 13.11 -3.74
N ASP A 52 14.60 12.20 -4.40
CA ASP A 52 16.00 12.37 -4.76
C ASP A 52 16.19 13.54 -5.73
N GLN A 53 15.29 13.68 -6.70
CA GLN A 53 15.26 14.85 -7.57
C GLN A 53 15.11 16.13 -6.74
N ALA A 54 14.16 16.20 -5.82
CA ALA A 54 13.96 17.36 -4.95
C ALA A 54 15.21 17.72 -4.14
N ALA A 55 15.90 16.71 -3.59
CA ALA A 55 17.13 16.89 -2.81
C ALA A 55 18.29 17.46 -3.66
N SER A 56 18.30 17.19 -4.97
CA SER A 56 19.31 17.68 -5.90
C SER A 56 19.01 19.06 -6.51
N VAL A 57 17.81 19.60 -6.31
CA VAL A 57 17.43 20.91 -6.87
C VAL A 57 18.07 22.04 -6.07
N GLU A 58 18.83 22.88 -6.77
CA GLU A 58 19.32 24.17 -6.30
C GLU A 58 18.50 25.29 -6.96
N ASP A 59 17.46 25.78 -6.27
CA ASP A 59 16.57 26.84 -6.73
C ASP A 59 16.11 27.76 -5.58
N ASP A 60 15.18 28.68 -5.87
CA ASP A 60 14.51 29.53 -4.87
C ASP A 60 13.51 28.75 -3.97
N GLY A 61 13.63 27.42 -3.89
CA GLY A 61 12.83 26.50 -3.09
C GLY A 61 11.51 26.06 -3.71
N THR A 62 11.09 26.66 -4.83
CA THR A 62 9.76 26.42 -5.43
C THR A 62 9.63 25.04 -6.05
N GLU A 63 10.58 24.62 -6.90
CA GLU A 63 10.56 23.31 -7.52
C GLU A 63 10.93 22.23 -6.51
N ARG A 64 11.86 22.51 -5.59
CA ARG A 64 12.18 21.61 -4.48
C ARG A 64 10.94 21.30 -3.62
N PHE A 65 10.17 22.32 -3.23
CA PHE A 65 8.89 22.12 -2.54
C PHE A 65 7.89 21.29 -3.37
N ARG A 66 7.74 21.62 -4.65
CA ARG A 66 6.81 20.92 -5.54
C ARG A 66 7.17 19.45 -5.66
N LEU A 67 8.44 19.10 -5.84
CA LEU A 67 8.90 17.73 -5.98
C LEU A 67 8.70 16.92 -4.69
N PHE A 68 9.01 17.47 -3.50
CA PHE A 68 8.69 16.80 -2.23
C PHE A 68 7.18 16.57 -2.07
N TYR A 69 6.34 17.53 -2.47
CA TYR A 69 4.89 17.36 -2.44
C TYR A 69 4.42 16.25 -3.41
N LEU A 70 5.00 16.18 -4.61
CA LEU A 70 4.69 15.12 -5.57
C LEU A 70 5.17 13.74 -5.08
N ALA A 71 6.33 13.66 -4.43
CA ALA A 71 6.80 12.45 -3.76
C ALA A 71 5.78 11.96 -2.72
N ALA A 72 5.26 12.86 -1.88
CA ALA A 72 4.21 12.54 -0.92
C ALA A 72 2.91 12.05 -1.58
N ILE A 73 2.51 12.62 -2.73
CA ILE A 73 1.36 12.09 -3.49
C ILE A 73 1.62 10.63 -3.91
N ARG A 74 2.83 10.32 -4.40
CA ARG A 74 3.16 8.95 -4.82
C ARG A 74 3.23 7.97 -3.66
N ALA A 75 3.82 8.37 -2.53
CA ALA A 75 3.82 7.59 -1.29
C ALA A 75 2.38 7.30 -0.81
N SER A 76 1.49 8.29 -0.84
CA SER A 76 0.07 8.08 -0.50
C SER A 76 -0.63 7.12 -1.45
N GLY A 77 -0.28 7.16 -2.75
CA GLY A 77 -0.78 6.20 -3.73
C GLY A 77 -0.34 4.77 -3.41
N ALA A 78 0.92 4.58 -3.02
CA ALA A 78 1.47 3.28 -2.64
C ALA A 78 0.72 2.68 -1.45
N ILE A 79 0.43 3.50 -0.43
CA ILE A 79 -0.40 3.12 0.72
C ILE A 79 -1.82 2.77 0.27
N LEU A 80 -2.48 3.66 -0.49
CA LEU A 80 -3.86 3.43 -0.93
C LEU A 80 -4.02 2.19 -1.81
N GLU A 81 -3.01 1.82 -2.59
CA GLU A 81 -3.07 0.58 -3.37
C GLU A 81 -3.15 -0.67 -2.46
N VAL A 82 -2.55 -0.64 -1.27
CA VAL A 82 -2.67 -1.70 -0.25
C VAL A 82 -4.05 -1.67 0.44
N TYR A 83 -4.51 -0.49 0.85
CA TYR A 83 -5.75 -0.36 1.65
C TYR A 83 -7.05 -0.38 0.82
N GLU A 84 -6.99 0.08 -0.42
CA GLU A 84 -8.09 0.08 -1.38
C GLU A 84 -7.61 -0.28 -2.80
N PRO A 85 -7.21 -1.56 -3.00
CA PRO A 85 -6.66 -2.04 -4.26
C PRO A 85 -7.49 -1.64 -5.47
N THR A 86 -6.80 -1.14 -6.50
CA THR A 86 -7.43 -0.72 -7.75
C THR A 86 -8.24 -1.88 -8.34
N GLY A 87 -9.54 -1.65 -8.57
CA GLY A 87 -10.48 -2.61 -9.15
C GLY A 87 -11.23 -3.50 -8.15
N LYS A 88 -10.84 -3.51 -6.86
CA LYS A 88 -11.51 -4.35 -5.83
C LYS A 88 -12.44 -3.57 -4.90
N VAL A 89 -12.19 -2.28 -4.69
CA VAL A 89 -12.96 -1.45 -3.75
C VAL A 89 -13.71 -0.36 -4.49
N ARG A 90 -15.05 -0.31 -4.31
CA ARG A 90 -15.86 0.81 -4.81
C ARG A 90 -15.45 2.07 -4.05
N ARG A 91 -15.00 3.11 -4.79
CA ARG A 91 -14.65 4.42 -4.22
C ARG A 91 -15.79 4.93 -3.33
N ARG A 92 -15.46 5.31 -2.09
CA ARG A 92 -16.44 5.89 -1.16
C ARG A 92 -16.92 7.22 -1.74
N ARG A 93 -18.24 7.46 -1.76
CA ARG A 93 -18.80 8.76 -2.17
C ARG A 93 -18.19 9.86 -1.28
N GLY A 94 -17.58 10.88 -1.89
CA GLY A 94 -17.07 12.08 -1.21
C GLY A 94 -15.56 12.17 -1.01
N ALA A 95 -14.79 11.08 -1.14
CA ALA A 95 -13.32 11.17 -1.10
C ALA A 95 -12.77 11.45 -2.51
N THR A 96 -12.50 12.72 -2.80
CA THR A 96 -12.15 13.22 -4.14
C THR A 96 -10.64 13.32 -4.39
N ASP A 97 -9.83 13.37 -3.34
CA ASP A 97 -8.37 13.50 -3.41
C ASP A 97 -7.66 12.40 -2.61
N ALA A 98 -6.34 12.29 -2.76
CA ALA A 98 -5.55 11.28 -2.06
C ALA A 98 -5.62 11.44 -0.52
N TRP A 99 -5.69 12.66 -0.01
CA TRP A 99 -5.64 12.96 1.42
C TRP A 99 -6.91 12.55 2.15
N SER A 100 -8.07 12.89 1.60
CA SER A 100 -9.38 12.43 2.08
C SER A 100 -9.52 10.91 2.01
N ARG A 101 -8.91 10.27 1.01
CA ARG A 101 -8.87 8.80 0.89
C ARG A 101 -7.98 8.17 1.96
N ILE A 102 -6.78 8.71 2.20
CA ILE A 102 -5.90 8.24 3.30
C ILE A 102 -6.64 8.33 4.63
N LYS A 103 -7.23 9.48 4.96
CA LYS A 103 -7.98 9.64 6.22
C LYS A 103 -9.14 8.66 6.38
N ALA A 104 -9.76 8.24 5.28
CA ALA A 104 -10.86 7.29 5.31
C ALA A 104 -10.42 5.81 5.37
N ARG A 105 -9.20 5.48 4.90
CA ARG A 105 -8.77 4.10 4.67
C ARG A 105 -7.56 3.67 5.50
N ALA A 106 -6.66 4.59 5.76
CA ALA A 106 -5.46 4.44 6.58
C ALA A 106 -5.40 5.60 7.59
N PRO A 107 -6.33 5.69 8.56
CA PRO A 107 -6.40 6.78 9.53
C PRO A 107 -5.13 6.92 10.40
N GLU A 108 -4.33 5.86 10.53
CA GLU A 108 -2.99 5.90 11.12
C GLU A 108 -2.04 6.87 10.39
N CYS A 109 -2.29 7.14 9.11
CA CYS A 109 -1.54 8.10 8.28
C CYS A 109 -2.22 9.48 8.21
N ALA A 110 -3.26 9.74 9.02
CA ALA A 110 -4.08 10.94 8.91
C ALA A 110 -3.28 12.23 9.19
N GLU A 111 -2.32 12.21 10.12
CA GLU A 111 -1.49 13.38 10.43
C GLU A 111 -0.74 13.89 9.19
N LEU A 112 -0.07 12.97 8.47
CA LEU A 112 0.64 13.30 7.23
C LEU A 112 -0.32 13.76 6.13
N ALA A 113 -1.49 13.11 6.02
CA ALA A 113 -2.52 13.52 5.07
C ALA A 113 -3.07 14.92 5.36
N ASP A 114 -3.24 15.30 6.63
CA ASP A 114 -3.64 16.64 7.02
C ASP A 114 -2.53 17.67 6.75
N TYR A 115 -1.27 17.32 7.04
CA TYR A 115 -0.12 18.17 6.74
C TYR A 115 -0.04 18.50 5.24
N PHE A 116 0.03 17.49 4.38
CA PHE A 116 0.10 17.72 2.92
C PHE A 116 -1.22 18.27 2.36
N GLY A 117 -2.37 17.87 2.93
CA GLY A 117 -3.66 18.46 2.60
C GLY A 117 -3.68 19.98 2.74
N GLY A 118 -3.15 20.50 3.86
CA GLY A 118 -3.02 21.94 4.11
C GLY A 118 -2.10 22.67 3.11
N LEU A 119 -1.20 21.96 2.44
CA LEU A 119 -0.27 22.53 1.46
C LEU A 119 -0.78 22.47 0.01
N SER A 120 -1.95 21.86 -0.23
CA SER A 120 -2.51 21.67 -1.59
C SER A 120 -2.69 22.98 -2.36
N ASN A 121 -3.17 24.04 -1.69
CA ASN A 121 -3.33 25.35 -2.32
C ASN A 121 -1.97 25.99 -2.66
N MET A 122 -1.00 25.89 -1.76
CA MET A 122 0.37 26.38 -2.01
C MET A 122 0.97 25.68 -3.22
N ARG A 123 0.84 24.35 -3.32
CA ARG A 123 1.28 23.57 -4.49
C ARG A 123 0.62 24.04 -5.78
N SER A 124 -0.70 24.28 -5.79
CA SER A 124 -1.39 24.80 -6.97
C SER A 124 -0.88 26.19 -7.40
N ARG A 125 -0.57 27.07 -6.43
CA ARG A 125 0.01 28.39 -6.72
C ARG A 125 1.44 28.31 -7.25
N VAL A 126 2.26 27.39 -6.72
CA VAL A 126 3.62 27.12 -7.21
C VAL A 126 3.57 26.64 -8.65
N GLU A 127 2.71 25.67 -8.99
CA GLU A 127 2.57 25.17 -10.36
C GLU A 127 2.06 26.23 -11.35
N ALA A 128 1.26 27.18 -10.87
CA ALA A 128 0.82 28.33 -11.67
C ALA A 128 1.88 29.43 -11.81
N GLY A 129 3.08 29.28 -11.22
CA GLY A 129 4.14 30.29 -11.24
C GLY A 129 3.84 31.55 -10.41
N LEU A 130 2.83 31.48 -9.53
CA LEU A 130 2.36 32.58 -8.67
C LEU A 130 3.17 32.73 -7.38
N VAL A 131 4.03 31.76 -7.08
CA VAL A 131 4.99 31.80 -5.97
C VAL A 131 6.38 31.95 -6.58
N LYS A 132 7.13 32.94 -6.11
CA LYS A 132 8.48 33.24 -6.64
C LYS A 132 9.61 32.62 -5.82
N SER A 133 9.38 32.37 -4.54
CA SER A 133 10.32 31.68 -3.66
C SER A 133 9.57 30.96 -2.54
N VAL A 134 10.20 29.93 -1.98
CA VAL A 134 9.73 29.21 -0.81
C VAL A 134 10.84 29.23 0.25
N ASP A 135 10.47 29.57 1.48
CA ASP A 135 11.41 29.63 2.59
C ASP A 135 12.20 28.31 2.76
N PRO A 136 13.55 28.35 2.82
CA PRO A 136 14.37 27.14 2.95
C PRO A 136 14.07 26.32 4.20
N THR A 137 13.72 26.98 5.33
CA THR A 137 13.38 26.28 6.58
C THR A 137 12.06 25.53 6.45
N PHE A 138 11.11 26.13 5.74
CA PHE A 138 9.86 25.49 5.38
C PHE A 138 10.08 24.31 4.42
N CYS A 139 10.90 24.47 3.38
CA CYS A 139 11.29 23.36 2.50
C CYS A 139 11.91 22.19 3.27
N ALA A 140 12.85 22.46 4.19
CA ALA A 140 13.46 21.42 5.03
C ALA A 140 12.43 20.72 5.95
N ARG A 141 11.34 21.40 6.33
CA ARG A 141 10.24 20.80 7.09
C ARG A 141 9.37 19.89 6.22
N VAL A 142 9.08 20.33 5.00
CA VAL A 142 8.35 19.53 4.00
C VAL A 142 9.15 18.29 3.62
N GLU A 143 10.47 18.42 3.45
CA GLU A 143 11.40 17.31 3.23
C GLU A 143 11.29 16.26 4.34
N ARG A 144 11.44 16.66 5.61
CA ARG A 144 11.31 15.71 6.75
C ARG A 144 9.97 14.99 6.78
N ARG A 145 8.88 15.71 6.50
CA ARG A 145 7.54 15.12 6.43
C ARG A 145 7.35 14.21 5.21
N ALA A 146 8.04 14.48 4.11
CA ALA A 146 8.04 13.61 2.93
C ALA A 146 8.79 12.30 3.23
N VAL A 147 9.98 12.36 3.85
CA VAL A 147 10.72 11.17 4.31
C VAL A 147 9.84 10.31 5.21
N GLU A 148 9.21 10.91 6.22
CA GLU A 148 8.30 10.20 7.12
C GLU A 148 7.17 9.49 6.36
N PHE A 149 6.65 10.09 5.28
CA PHE A 149 5.60 9.49 4.48
C PHE A 149 6.11 8.33 3.60
N LEU A 150 7.34 8.44 3.07
CA LEU A 150 8.00 7.35 2.34
C LEU A 150 8.24 6.15 3.26
N ASP A 151 8.76 6.39 4.47
CA ASP A 151 8.98 5.34 5.48
C ASP A 151 7.69 4.61 5.85
N VAL A 152 6.59 5.36 6.02
CA VAL A 152 5.26 4.78 6.29
C VAL A 152 4.75 3.98 5.09
N ALA A 153 4.99 4.43 3.86
CA ALA A 153 4.60 3.71 2.65
C ALA A 153 5.38 2.39 2.49
N ASP A 154 6.70 2.40 2.71
CA ASP A 154 7.53 1.20 2.70
C ASP A 154 7.11 0.21 3.80
N ALA A 155 6.95 0.68 5.04
CA ALA A 155 6.48 -0.15 6.15
C ALA A 155 5.09 -0.77 5.89
N THR A 156 4.21 -0.02 5.22
CA THR A 156 2.89 -0.51 4.79
C THR A 156 3.03 -1.64 3.76
N LEU A 157 3.85 -1.44 2.72
CA LEU A 157 4.08 -2.45 1.69
C LEU A 157 4.71 -3.72 2.28
N LEU A 158 5.75 -3.58 3.10
CA LEU A 158 6.41 -4.70 3.79
C LEU A 158 5.44 -5.48 4.68
N SER A 159 4.57 -4.76 5.41
CA SER A 159 3.56 -5.40 6.26
C SER A 159 2.51 -6.17 5.45
N TYR A 160 2.16 -5.68 4.26
CA TYR A 160 1.27 -6.39 3.33
C TYR A 160 1.94 -7.63 2.72
N GLU A 161 3.19 -7.53 2.26
CA GLU A 161 3.97 -8.66 1.73
C GLU A 161 4.13 -9.79 2.75
N GLN A 162 4.28 -9.45 4.04
CA GLN A 162 4.35 -10.41 5.14
C GLN A 162 2.99 -11.00 5.54
N GLY A 163 1.90 -10.58 4.88
CA GLY A 163 0.52 -10.98 5.20
C GLY A 163 0.03 -10.48 6.56
N LYS A 164 0.68 -9.44 7.12
CA LYS A 164 0.29 -8.81 8.40
C LYS A 164 -0.82 -7.77 8.21
N LEU A 165 -0.91 -7.17 7.03
CA LEU A 165 -2.03 -6.33 6.61
C LEU A 165 -2.97 -7.11 5.70
N THR A 166 -4.26 -7.18 6.05
CA THR A 166 -5.30 -7.77 5.20
C THR A 166 -6.22 -6.67 4.67
N PRO A 167 -6.39 -6.53 3.34
CA PRO A 167 -7.29 -5.54 2.75
C PRO A 167 -8.72 -5.78 3.25
N GLY A 168 -9.29 -4.81 3.97
CA GLY A 168 -10.68 -4.86 4.45
C GLY A 168 -10.87 -4.94 5.96
N LYS A 169 -9.83 -5.22 6.78
CA LYS A 169 -10.00 -5.25 8.26
C LYS A 169 -9.77 -3.90 8.96
N ALA A 170 -9.22 -2.91 8.26
CA ALA A 170 -9.00 -1.56 8.80
C ALA A 170 -10.31 -0.78 9.07
N ALA A 171 -11.43 -1.16 8.44
CA ALA A 171 -12.72 -0.50 8.63
C ALA A 171 -13.53 -0.99 9.86
N ALA A 172 -13.05 -2.00 10.59
CA ALA A 172 -13.83 -2.64 11.67
C ALA A 172 -13.41 -2.24 13.10
N ARG A 173 -12.54 -1.23 13.29
CA ARG A 173 -12.16 -0.72 14.63
C ARG A 173 -12.73 0.65 14.97
N SER A 174 -13.94 0.95 14.51
CA SER A 174 -14.75 2.03 15.10
C SER A 174 -16.15 1.53 15.43
N THR A 175 -16.21 0.74 16.49
CA THR A 175 -17.40 0.68 17.35
C THR A 175 -16.89 0.47 18.78
N VAL A 176 -17.52 1.14 19.74
CA VAL A 176 -17.22 1.28 21.19
C VAL A 176 -16.45 2.58 21.45
N ALA A 177 -16.99 3.60 22.14
CA ALA A 177 -18.21 3.74 22.94
C ALA A 177 -18.83 5.14 22.74
#